data_AF-A0A7S2NCM8-F1
#
_entry.id   AF-A0A7S2NCM8-F1
#
_cell.length_a   1.000
_cell.length_b   1.000
_cell.length_c   1.000
_cell.angle_alpha   90.00
_cell.angle_beta   90.00
_cell.angle_gamma   90.00
#
_symmetry.space_group_name_H-M   'P 1'
#
loop_
_entity.id
_entity.type
_entity.pdbx_description
1 polymer ?
#
loop_
_entity_poly.entity_id
_entity_poly.type
_entity_poly.pdbx_seq_one_letter_code
_entity_poly.pdbx_strand_id
1 'polypeptide(L)'
;TGGIGMEMRQRVLDGKVRLAHRTGTAGHAMLFMHAGLDPRWLAASGMVTSDAADSLQGLLQSTLMQDANLQATSQARARVGEDPAGLFSSHGPVWTRICELDISECNDFTQTLDMLQADRLVIGHCPQYVGKDSGVLVP
;
A
#
# COMPACT_ATOMS: atom_id res chain seq x y z
N THR A 1 16.32 -7.36 11.00
CA THR A 1 15.82 -6.94 9.67
C THR A 1 16.86 -7.31 8.63
N GLY A 2 16.53 -8.22 7.70
CA GLY A 2 17.47 -8.70 6.68
C GLY A 2 17.75 -7.65 5.60
N GLY A 3 18.86 -7.78 4.86
CA GLY A 3 19.32 -6.80 3.85
C GLY A 3 18.27 -6.44 2.78
N ILE A 4 17.41 -7.39 2.41
CA ILE A 4 16.30 -7.19 1.45
C ILE A 4 15.31 -6.11 1.94
N GLY A 5 15.01 -6.07 3.25
CA GLY A 5 14.09 -5.08 3.81
C GLY A 5 14.65 -3.65 3.76
N MET A 6 15.97 -3.50 3.92
CA MET A 6 16.62 -2.19 3.79
C MET A 6 16.67 -1.72 2.33
N GLU A 7 16.94 -2.63 1.39
CA GLU A 7 16.93 -2.31 -0.04
C GLU A 7 15.53 -1.86 -0.50
N MET A 8 14.49 -2.58 -0.10
CA MET A 8 13.11 -2.20 -0.48
C MET A 8 12.72 -0.84 0.11
N ARG A 9 13.09 -0.58 1.37
CA ARG A 9 12.89 0.73 1.99
C ARG A 9 13.57 1.84 1.18
N GLN A 10 14.81 1.64 0.76
CA GLN A 10 15.50 2.62 -0.07
C GLN A 10 14.80 2.83 -1.41
N ARG A 11 14.32 1.77 -2.08
CA ARG A 11 13.58 1.90 -3.34
C ARG A 11 12.28 2.69 -3.19
N VAL A 12 11.56 2.52 -2.07
CA VAL A 12 10.37 3.34 -1.77
C VAL A 12 10.75 4.81 -1.60
N LEU A 13 11.79 5.09 -0.81
CA LEU A 13 12.27 6.46 -0.57
C LEU A 13 12.80 7.13 -1.85
N ASP A 14 13.37 6.35 -2.77
CA ASP A 14 13.81 6.81 -4.09
C ASP A 14 12.63 7.03 -5.07
N GLY A 15 11.38 6.76 -4.67
CA GLY A 15 10.21 6.84 -5.54
C GLY A 15 10.19 5.79 -6.66
N LYS A 16 10.98 4.71 -6.53
CA LYS A 16 11.12 3.62 -7.52
C LYS A 16 10.07 2.52 -7.35
N VAL A 17 9.16 2.67 -6.40
CA VAL A 17 8.09 1.71 -6.10
C VAL A 17 6.77 2.35 -6.46
N ARG A 18 5.93 1.60 -7.19
CA ARG A 18 4.54 1.95 -7.40
C ARG A 18 3.69 1.27 -6.33
N LEU A 19 2.92 2.05 -5.57
CA LEU A 19 2.12 1.49 -4.47
C LEU A 19 0.88 0.76 -4.97
N ALA A 20 0.25 1.31 -6.00
CA ALA A 20 -0.95 0.76 -6.59
C ALA A 20 -1.00 0.97 -8.11
N HIS A 21 -1.59 0.02 -8.80
CA HIS A 21 -1.91 0.12 -10.21
C HIS A 21 -3.25 -0.57 -10.46
N ARG A 22 -4.15 0.12 -11.16
CA ARG A 22 -5.46 -0.41 -11.54
C ARG A 22 -5.48 -0.73 -13.02
N THR A 23 -6.13 -1.83 -13.36
CA THR A 23 -6.50 -2.19 -14.74
C THR A 23 -7.99 -2.49 -14.79
N GLY A 24 -8.65 -2.21 -15.93
CA GLY A 24 -10.09 -2.36 -16.08
C GLY A 24 -10.90 -1.14 -15.66
N THR A 25 -12.22 -1.32 -15.53
CA THR A 25 -13.20 -0.26 -15.18
C THR A 25 -13.84 -0.53 -13.82
N ALA A 26 -14.56 0.44 -13.26
CA ALA A 26 -15.33 0.24 -12.03
C ALA A 26 -16.23 -1.00 -12.11
N GLY A 27 -16.16 -1.86 -11.09
CA GLY A 27 -16.88 -3.13 -11.02
C GLY A 27 -16.36 -4.25 -11.92
N HIS A 28 -15.28 -4.01 -12.67
CA HIS A 28 -14.53 -5.00 -13.46
C HIS A 28 -13.02 -4.68 -13.44
N ALA A 29 -12.52 -4.33 -12.27
CA ALA A 29 -11.14 -3.89 -12.10
C ALA A 29 -10.27 -4.92 -11.38
N MET A 30 -9.01 -4.98 -11.78
CA MET A 30 -7.96 -5.67 -11.06
C MET A 30 -6.98 -4.64 -10.50
N LEU A 31 -6.72 -4.74 -9.20
CA LEU A 31 -5.80 -3.90 -8.46
C LEU A 31 -4.51 -4.65 -8.17
N PHE A 32 -3.39 -4.06 -8.56
CA PHE A 32 -2.05 -4.51 -8.21
C PHE A 32 -1.51 -3.58 -7.12
N MET A 33 -1.06 -4.18 -6.02
CA MET A 33 -0.71 -3.45 -4.82
C MET A 33 0.62 -3.91 -4.24
N HIS A 34 1.41 -2.95 -3.73
CA HIS A 34 2.68 -3.29 -3.08
C HIS A 34 2.47 -4.14 -1.83
N ALA A 35 1.67 -3.65 -0.86
CA ALA A 35 1.53 -4.27 0.46
C ALA A 35 0.06 -4.55 0.87
N GLY A 36 -0.88 -4.22 -0.02
CA GLY A 36 -2.31 -4.20 0.29
C GLY A 36 -2.74 -2.92 1.02
N LEU A 37 -4.05 -2.75 1.20
CA LEU A 37 -4.65 -1.61 1.90
C LEU A 37 -5.52 -2.12 3.03
N ASP A 38 -5.22 -1.67 4.25
CA ASP A 38 -6.09 -1.88 5.39
C ASP A 38 -7.38 -1.04 5.20
N PRO A 39 -8.59 -1.64 5.29
CA PRO A 39 -9.85 -0.91 5.18
C PRO A 39 -9.95 0.26 6.16
N ARG A 40 -9.37 0.14 7.36
CA ARG A 40 -9.37 1.20 8.37
C ARG A 40 -8.54 2.40 7.92
N TRP A 41 -7.40 2.14 7.28
CA TRP A 41 -6.58 3.20 6.71
C TRP A 41 -7.28 3.86 5.53
N LEU A 42 -7.95 3.08 4.67
CA LEU A 42 -8.73 3.62 3.55
C LEU A 42 -9.87 4.53 4.03
N ALA A 43 -10.61 4.10 5.06
CA ALA A 43 -11.68 4.90 5.65
C ALA A 43 -11.13 6.20 6.26
N ALA A 44 -10.02 6.12 7.00
CA ALA A 44 -9.40 7.29 7.64
C ALA A 44 -8.78 8.29 6.64
N SER A 45 -8.23 7.79 5.53
CA SER A 45 -7.65 8.62 4.46
C SER A 45 -8.69 9.25 3.55
N GLY A 46 -9.94 8.75 3.56
CA GLY A 46 -11.00 9.18 2.66
C GLY A 46 -10.84 8.69 1.21
N MET A 47 -9.87 7.80 0.94
CA MET A 47 -9.56 7.28 -0.40
C MET A 47 -10.46 6.11 -0.80
N VAL A 48 -11.77 6.27 -0.66
CA VAL A 48 -12.80 5.22 -0.89
C VAL A 48 -13.42 5.33 -2.28
N THR A 49 -12.58 5.59 -3.28
CA THR A 49 -13.03 5.81 -4.66
C THR A 49 -12.29 4.92 -5.64
N SER A 50 -12.89 4.78 -6.83
CA SER A 50 -12.32 4.07 -7.97
C SER A 50 -10.92 4.57 -8.38
N ASP A 51 -10.58 5.82 -8.04
CA ASP A 51 -9.35 6.50 -8.45
C ASP A 51 -8.29 6.51 -7.34
N ALA A 52 -8.54 5.79 -6.24
CA ALA A 52 -7.65 5.72 -5.09
C ALA A 52 -6.26 5.17 -5.45
N ALA A 53 -6.17 4.25 -6.43
CA ALA A 53 -4.88 3.70 -6.88
C ALA A 53 -3.93 4.78 -7.45
N ASP A 54 -4.47 5.70 -8.26
CA ASP A 54 -3.68 6.82 -8.80
C ASP A 54 -3.43 7.89 -7.73
N SER A 55 -4.43 8.13 -6.86
CA SER A 55 -4.30 9.03 -5.71
C SER A 55 -3.18 8.58 -4.75
N LEU A 56 -3.04 7.28 -4.51
CA LEU A 56 -1.98 6.70 -3.68
C LEU A 56 -0.58 6.97 -4.24
N GLN A 57 -0.42 6.86 -5.56
CA GLN A 57 0.86 7.14 -6.19
C GLN A 57 1.21 8.63 -6.12
N GLY A 58 0.24 9.51 -6.36
CA GLY A 58 0.41 10.96 -6.21
C GLY A 58 0.71 11.35 -4.76
N LEU A 59 0.06 10.70 -3.80
CA LEU A 59 0.31 10.92 -2.38
C LEU A 59 1.74 10.52 -2.02
N LEU A 60 2.21 9.33 -2.41
CA LEU A 60 3.60 8.92 -2.19
C LEU A 60 4.59 9.93 -2.79
N GLN A 61 4.40 10.33 -4.04
CA GLN A 61 5.31 11.29 -4.69
C GLN A 61 5.32 12.64 -3.97
N SER A 62 4.16 13.15 -3.57
CA SER A 62 4.09 14.42 -2.84
C SER A 62 4.76 14.34 -1.47
N THR A 63 4.58 13.25 -0.73
CA THR A 63 5.26 13.01 0.56
C THR A 63 6.78 12.91 0.37
N LEU A 64 7.25 12.18 -0.65
CA LEU A 64 8.69 12.07 -0.94
C LEU A 64 9.31 13.40 -1.41
N MET A 65 8.59 14.21 -2.18
CA MET A 65 9.05 15.53 -2.61
C MET A 65 9.08 16.55 -1.47
N GLN A 66 8.09 16.52 -0.58
CA GLN A 66 8.11 17.30 0.65
C GLN A 66 9.32 16.91 1.50
N ASP A 67 9.60 15.62 1.65
CA ASP A 67 10.78 15.15 2.38
C ASP A 67 12.10 15.50 1.66
N ALA A 68 12.17 15.45 0.33
CA ALA A 68 13.37 15.89 -0.41
C ALA A 68 13.68 17.39 -0.22
N ASN A 69 12.64 18.22 -0.23
CA ASN A 69 12.77 19.64 0.11
C ASN A 69 13.16 19.85 1.58
N LEU A 70 12.69 18.96 2.48
CA LEU A 70 13.08 18.96 3.88
C LEU A 70 14.52 18.41 4.07
N GLN A 71 15.02 17.46 3.28
CA GLN A 71 16.39 16.91 3.39
C GLN A 71 17.48 17.91 2.98
N ALA A 72 17.15 18.96 2.22
CA ALA A 72 18.02 20.12 2.04
C ALA A 72 18.27 20.89 3.36
N THR A 73 17.40 20.70 4.35
CA THR A 73 17.60 21.11 5.75
C THR A 73 17.91 19.89 6.60
N SER A 74 19.05 19.88 7.29
CA SER A 74 19.64 18.72 7.97
C SER A 74 18.83 18.04 9.11
N GLN A 75 17.53 18.35 9.28
CA GLN A 75 16.64 17.83 10.33
C GLN A 75 15.62 16.77 9.85
N ALA A 76 15.49 16.50 8.55
CA ALA A 76 14.38 15.72 8.00
C ALA A 76 14.48 14.19 8.14
N ARG A 77 15.70 13.62 8.28
CA ARG A 77 15.86 12.17 8.47
C ARG A 77 15.25 11.62 9.76
N ALA A 78 14.94 12.48 10.73
CA ALA A 78 14.19 12.11 11.94
C ALA A 78 12.66 12.20 11.75
N ARG A 79 12.17 12.79 10.65
CA ARG A 79 10.76 13.06 10.35
C ARG A 79 10.10 12.08 9.39
N VAL A 80 10.64 10.86 9.27
CA VAL A 80 9.81 9.68 8.96
C VAL A 80 8.64 9.55 9.97
N GLY A 81 8.67 10.31 11.09
CA GLY A 81 7.57 10.47 12.04
C GLY A 81 6.46 11.47 11.68
N GLU A 82 6.62 12.37 10.71
CA GLU A 82 5.49 13.18 10.21
C GLU A 82 4.99 12.56 8.90
N ASP A 83 4.24 11.48 9.06
CA ASP A 83 3.49 10.81 8.01
C ASP A 83 2.02 11.22 8.13
N PRO A 84 1.64 12.45 7.73
CA PRO A 84 0.30 12.99 7.97
C PRO A 84 -0.79 12.17 7.28
N ALA A 85 -0.44 11.44 6.22
CA ALA A 85 -1.35 10.56 5.51
C ALA A 85 -1.25 9.08 5.97
N GLY A 86 -0.39 8.76 6.92
CA GLY A 86 -0.23 7.40 7.44
C GLY A 86 0.31 6.38 6.42
N LEU A 87 0.95 6.82 5.32
CA LEU A 87 1.52 5.98 4.27
C LEU A 87 2.51 4.92 4.79
N PHE A 88 3.37 5.34 5.71
CA PHE A 88 4.45 4.58 6.35
C PHE A 88 4.05 4.05 7.73
N SER A 89 2.79 4.22 8.15
CA SER A 89 2.27 3.58 9.36
C SER A 89 2.21 2.05 9.21
N SER A 90 2.02 1.33 10.32
CA SER A 90 1.85 -0.14 10.31
C SER A 90 0.63 -0.61 9.50
N HIS A 91 -0.34 0.28 9.29
CA HIS A 91 -1.56 0.06 8.50
C HIS A 91 -1.54 0.81 7.17
N GLY A 92 -0.40 1.43 6.82
CA GLY A 92 -0.23 2.20 5.61
C GLY A 92 0.10 1.32 4.39
N PRO A 93 -0.20 1.79 3.17
CA PRO A 93 0.02 1.06 1.91
C PRO A 93 1.48 0.66 1.64
N VAL A 94 2.45 1.20 2.36
CA VAL A 94 3.87 0.86 2.19
C VAL A 94 4.26 -0.40 2.96
N TRP A 95 3.73 -0.62 4.17
CA TRP A 95 4.22 -1.65 5.09
C TRP A 95 3.16 -2.63 5.56
N THR A 96 1.88 -2.38 5.24
CA THR A 96 0.79 -3.27 5.64
C THR A 96 1.04 -4.69 5.14
N ARG A 97 0.65 -5.67 5.94
CA ARG A 97 0.62 -7.06 5.53
C ARG A 97 -0.83 -7.51 5.58
N ILE A 98 -1.60 -7.14 4.55
CA ILE A 98 -3.05 -7.39 4.55
C ILE A 98 -3.36 -8.90 4.65
N CYS A 99 -2.46 -9.76 4.20
CA CYS A 99 -2.52 -11.20 4.36
C CYS A 99 -2.30 -11.72 5.79
N GLU A 100 -1.80 -10.89 6.71
CA GLU A 100 -1.66 -11.23 8.13
C GLU A 100 -2.81 -10.63 8.96
N LEU A 101 -3.66 -9.79 8.35
CA LEU A 101 -4.95 -9.39 8.94
C LEU A 101 -5.91 -10.58 8.91
N ASP A 102 -6.95 -10.55 9.74
CA ASP A 102 -7.78 -11.69 10.10
C ASP A 102 -8.35 -12.43 8.86
N ILE A 103 -7.57 -13.41 8.39
CA ILE A 103 -7.84 -14.20 7.18
C ILE A 103 -8.98 -15.19 7.41
N SER A 104 -9.44 -15.34 8.66
CA SER A 104 -10.46 -16.34 9.00
C SER A 104 -11.79 -16.07 8.29
N GLU A 105 -12.06 -14.82 7.89
CA GLU A 105 -13.29 -14.44 7.20
C GLU A 105 -13.08 -13.66 5.89
N CYS A 106 -11.83 -13.35 5.49
CA CYS A 106 -11.52 -12.52 4.30
C CYS A 106 -12.26 -11.16 4.23
N ASN A 107 -12.93 -10.73 5.31
CA ASN A 107 -13.77 -9.54 5.32
C ASN A 107 -13.00 -8.28 4.94
N ASP A 108 -11.74 -8.16 5.40
CA ASP A 108 -10.89 -7.02 5.08
C ASP A 108 -10.56 -6.94 3.59
N PHE A 109 -10.40 -8.08 2.91
CA PHE A 109 -10.19 -8.11 1.47
C PHE A 109 -11.44 -7.70 0.70
N THR A 110 -12.59 -8.27 1.05
CA THR A 110 -13.88 -7.93 0.44
C THR A 110 -14.20 -6.45 0.64
N GLN A 111 -14.03 -5.95 1.87
CA GLN A 111 -14.27 -4.55 2.19
C GLN A 111 -13.34 -3.61 1.40
N THR A 112 -12.04 -3.93 1.30
CA THR A 112 -11.10 -3.15 0.49
C THR A 112 -11.50 -3.18 -1.00
N LEU A 113 -11.88 -4.33 -1.54
CA LEU A 113 -12.33 -4.46 -2.93
C LEU A 113 -13.59 -3.63 -3.21
N ASP A 114 -14.57 -3.66 -2.30
CA ASP A 114 -15.81 -2.87 -2.38
C ASP A 114 -15.53 -1.37 -2.34
N MET A 115 -14.71 -0.92 -1.37
CA MET A 115 -14.33 0.49 -1.22
C MET A 115 -13.59 1.04 -2.44
N LEU A 116 -12.86 0.18 -3.15
CA LEU A 116 -12.07 0.54 -4.33
C LEU A 116 -12.77 0.22 -5.66
N GLN A 117 -13.97 -0.36 -5.61
CA GLN A 117 -14.75 -0.81 -6.78
C GLN A 117 -13.93 -1.70 -7.72
N ALA A 118 -13.33 -2.76 -7.17
CA ALA A 118 -12.53 -3.74 -7.88
C ALA A 118 -13.00 -5.17 -7.57
N ASP A 119 -12.73 -6.09 -8.49
CA ASP A 119 -13.12 -7.51 -8.36
C ASP A 119 -11.97 -8.37 -7.85
N ARG A 120 -10.74 -7.92 -8.11
CA ARG A 120 -9.53 -8.72 -7.89
C ARG A 120 -8.42 -7.86 -7.30
N LEU A 121 -7.72 -8.43 -6.34
CA LEU A 121 -6.57 -7.83 -5.71
C LEU A 121 -5.35 -8.74 -5.84
N VAL A 122 -4.26 -8.19 -6.36
CA VAL A 122 -2.94 -8.81 -6.39
C VAL A 122 -2.06 -8.03 -5.43
N ILE A 123 -1.58 -8.67 -4.38
CA ILE A 123 -0.73 -8.05 -3.36
C ILE A 123 0.68 -8.61 -3.38
N GLY A 124 1.66 -7.73 -3.19
CA GLY A 124 3.01 -8.09 -2.78
C GLY A 124 3.17 -8.06 -1.25
N HIS A 125 4.43 -7.91 -0.80
CA HIS A 125 4.87 -7.68 0.59
C HIS A 125 4.56 -8.80 1.62
N CYS A 126 3.60 -9.66 1.31
CA CYS A 126 3.21 -10.82 2.07
C CYS A 126 4.23 -11.95 1.92
N PRO A 127 4.68 -12.59 3.03
CA PRO A 127 5.51 -13.78 2.96
C PRO A 127 4.82 -14.88 2.15
N GLN A 128 5.48 -15.35 1.09
CA GLN A 128 5.04 -16.53 0.35
C GLN A 128 5.70 -17.75 0.97
N TYR A 129 4.92 -18.58 1.67
CA TYR A 129 5.41 -19.84 2.21
C TYR A 129 5.36 -20.90 1.10
N VAL A 130 6.52 -21.43 0.72
CA VAL A 130 6.61 -22.53 -0.25
C VAL A 130 5.80 -23.72 0.28
N GLY A 131 4.78 -24.16 -0.47
CA GLY A 131 3.92 -25.30 -0.13
C GLY A 131 2.51 -24.97 0.37
N LYS A 132 2.14 -23.69 0.46
CA LYS A 132 0.72 -23.25 0.47
C LYS A 132 0.46 -22.51 -0.84
N ASP A 133 -0.61 -22.87 -1.55
CA ASP A 133 -0.93 -22.34 -2.88
C ASP A 133 -0.79 -20.81 -2.91
N SER A 134 0.10 -20.35 -3.79
CA SER A 134 0.51 -18.96 -3.88
C SER A 134 -0.60 -18.10 -4.52
N GLY A 135 -1.53 -17.63 -3.68
CA GLY A 135 -1.87 -16.21 -3.61
C GLY A 135 -2.53 -15.51 -4.80
N VAL A 136 -3.32 -16.20 -5.62
CA VAL A 136 -4.47 -15.53 -6.27
C VAL A 136 -5.66 -15.73 -5.33
N LEU A 137 -5.93 -14.73 -4.49
CA LEU A 137 -7.19 -14.69 -3.74
C LEU A 137 -8.28 -14.27 -4.74
N VAL A 138 -8.96 -15.27 -5.30
CA VAL A 138 -10.22 -15.05 -6.00
C VAL A 138 -11.31 -15.16 -4.94
N PRO A 139 -12.18 -14.16 -4.76
CA PRO A 139 -13.34 -14.29 -3.88
C PRO A 139 -14.24 -15.46 -4.30
#